data_AF-A0A6G7YFS8-F1
#
_entry.id   AF-A0A6G7YFS8-F1
#
_cell.length_a   1.000
_cell.length_b   1.000
_cell.length_c   1.000
_cell.angle_alpha   90.00
_cell.angle_beta   90.00
_cell.angle_gamma   90.00
#
_symmetry.space_group_name_H-M   'P 1'
#
loop_
_entity.id
_entity.type
_entity.pdbx_description
1 polymer ?
#
loop_
_entity_poly.entity_id
_entity_poly.type
_entity_poly.pdbx_seq_one_letter_code
_entity_poly.pdbx_strand_id
1 'polypeptide(L)' 'MRRRLAAVLADLAPGTPTVLISHGDAIRSALAHLLGQSMTDTPWVEVQNGAVARYGSGEVGWLAQLGLEGR' A
#
# COMPACT_ATOMS: atom_id res chain seq x y z
N MET A 1 -1.94 -14.51 -3.75
CA MET A 1 -1.85 -13.38 -2.81
C MET A 1 -3.14 -12.56 -2.72
N ARG A 2 -3.64 -12.03 -3.85
CA ARG A 2 -4.76 -11.05 -3.95
C ARG A 2 -5.97 -11.25 -3.02
N ARG A 3 -6.62 -12.42 -3.05
CA ARG A 3 -7.84 -12.67 -2.24
C ARG A 3 -7.59 -12.63 -0.73
N ARG A 4 -6.41 -13.07 -0.28
CA ARG A 4 -6.05 -13.05 1.14
C ARG A 4 -5.77 -11.63 1.62
N LEU A 5 -5.08 -10.83 0.81
CA LEU A 5 -4.78 -9.43 1.16
C LEU A 5 -6.05 -8.59 1.22
N ALA A 6 -6.97 -8.75 0.27
CA ALA A 6 -8.26 -8.07 0.28
C ALA A 6 -9.09 -8.44 1.53
N ALA A 7 -9.12 -9.72 1.92
CA ALA A 7 -9.81 -10.15 3.14
C ALA A 7 -9.21 -9.50 4.40
N VAL A 8 -7.88 -9.51 4.53
CA VAL A 8 -7.18 -8.86 5.66
C VAL A 8 -7.47 -7.37 5.74
N LEU A 9 -7.52 -6.68 4.59
CA LEU A 9 -7.83 -5.25 4.54
C LEU A 9 -9.30 -4.94 4.85
N ALA A 10 -10.22 -5.84 4.48
CA ALA A 10 -11.65 -5.70 4.77
C ALA A 10 -11.98 -5.89 6.26
N ASP A 11 -11.17 -6.68 6.98
CA ASP A 11 -11.35 -6.95 8.41
C ASP A 11 -10.76 -5.85 9.33
N LEU A 12 -10.19 -4.78 8.77
CA LEU A 12 -9.60 -3.70 9.55
C LEU A 12 -10.66 -2.86 10.27
N ALA A 13 -10.47 -2.64 11.57
CA ALA A 13 -11.34 -1.78 12.36
C ALA A 13 -11.23 -0.31 11.90
N PRO A 14 -12.35 0.36 11.56
CA PRO A 14 -12.33 1.77 11.22
C PRO A 14 -11.74 2.62 12.36
N GLY A 15 -10.97 3.65 12.01
CA GLY A 15 -10.37 4.58 12.97
C GLY A 15 -9.17 4.03 13.75
N THR A 16 -8.78 2.77 13.57
CA THR A 16 -7.56 2.21 14.15
C THR A 16 -6.41 2.32 13.16
N PRO A 17 -5.32 3.05 13.48
CA PRO A 17 -4.13 3.08 12.63
C PRO A 17 -3.56 1.67 12.47
N THR A 18 -3.47 1.21 11.23
CA THR A 18 -2.93 -0.12 10.88
C THR A 18 -1.69 0.04 10.03
N VAL A 19 -0.65 -0.75 10.32
CA VAL A 19 0.58 -0.79 9.53
C VAL A 19 0.64 -2.11 8.77
N LEU A 20 0.80 -2.03 7.44
CA LEU A 20 1.06 -3.16 6.57
C LEU A 20 2.54 -3.16 6.16
N ILE A 21 3.27 -4.21 6.53
CA ILE A 21 4.65 -4.44 6.08
C ILE A 21 4.64 -5.63 5.14
N SER A 22 5.11 -5.43 3.92
CA SER A 22 5.15 -6.49 2.91
C SER A 22 6.12 -6.16 1.78
N HIS A 23 6.15 -7.01 0.76
CA HIS A 23 6.91 -6.79 -0.47
C HIS A 23 6.21 -5.77 -1.39
N GLY A 24 6.96 -5.18 -2.32
CA GLY A 24 6.45 -4.12 -3.20
C GLY A 24 5.26 -4.56 -4.08
N ASP A 25 5.20 -5.82 -4.51
CA ASP A 25 4.08 -6.39 -5.27
C ASP A 25 2.81 -6.56 -4.43
N ALA A 26 2.97 -6.97 -3.17
CA ALA A 26 1.88 -7.03 -2.21
C ALA A 26 1.39 -5.62 -1.85
N ILE A 27 2.29 -4.65 -1.65
CA ILE A 27 1.92 -3.25 -1.42
C ILE A 27 1.15 -2.68 -2.61
N ARG A 28 1.62 -2.91 -3.85
CA ARG A 28 0.86 -2.53 -5.06
C ARG A 28 -0.55 -3.12 -5.07
N SER A 29 -0.67 -4.41 -4.76
CA SER A 29 -1.97 -5.09 -4.73
C SER A 29 -2.91 -4.52 -3.64
N ALA A 30 -2.36 -4.13 -2.48
CA ALA A 30 -3.11 -3.46 -1.43
C ALA A 30 -3.60 -2.08 -1.89
N LEU A 31 -2.72 -1.27 -2.47
CA LEU A 31 -3.08 0.08 -2.94
C LEU A 31 -4.16 0.04 -4.03
N ALA A 32 -4.04 -0.85 -5.01
CA ALA A 32 -5.07 -1.02 -6.04
C ALA A 32 -6.43 -1.39 -5.42
N HIS A 33 -6.44 -2.30 -4.45
CA HIS A 33 -7.67 -2.67 -3.73
C HIS A 33 -8.26 -1.50 -2.95
N LEU A 34 -7.44 -0.79 -2.18
CA LEU A 34 -7.87 0.34 -1.35
C LEU A 34 -8.40 1.52 -2.20
N LEU A 35 -7.81 1.75 -3.37
CA LEU A 35 -8.25 2.77 -4.33
C LEU A 35 -9.43 2.33 -5.21
N GLY A 36 -9.94 1.11 -5.04
CA GLY A 36 -11.00 0.56 -5.88
C GLY A 36 -10.59 0.39 -7.35
N GLN A 37 -9.29 0.32 -7.63
CA GLN A 37 -8.75 0.21 -8.98
C GLN A 37 -8.57 -1.25 -9.39
N SER A 38 -8.76 -1.48 -10.69
CA SER A 38 -8.45 -2.77 -11.31
C SER A 38 -6.94 -2.98 -11.37
N MET A 39 -6.44 -4.07 -10.78
CA MET A 39 -5.02 -4.40 -10.80
C MET A 39 -4.42 -4.60 -12.20
N THR A 40 -5.24 -4.86 -13.22
CA THR A 40 -4.76 -4.97 -14.62
C THR A 40 -4.63 -3.61 -15.28
N ASP A 41 -5.36 -2.61 -14.79
CA ASP A 41 -5.47 -1.29 -15.41
C ASP A 41 -4.72 -0.22 -14.60
N THR A 42 -4.36 -0.52 -13.34
CA THR A 42 -3.50 0.32 -12.52
C THR A 42 -2.09 0.36 -13.13
N PRO A 43 -1.55 1.56 -13.41
CA PRO A 43 -0.18 1.72 -13.87
C PRO A 43 0.80 1.06 -12.89
N TRP A 44 1.82 0.39 -13.42
CA TRP A 44 2.85 -0.21 -12.58
C TRP A 44 3.63 0.88 -11.83
N VAL A 45 3.56 0.87 -10.50
CA VAL A 45 4.34 1.76 -9.63
C VAL A 45 5.48 0.99 -8.97
N GLU A 46 6.70 1.47 -9.15
CA GLU A 46 7.85 0.93 -8.41
C GLU A 46 7.71 1.29 -6.93
N VAL A 47 7.74 0.29 -6.06
CA VAL A 47 7.75 0.47 -4.60
C VAL A 47 9.16 0.14 -4.15
N GLN A 48 9.96 1.17 -3.94
CA GLN A 48 11.36 1.00 -3.52
C GLN A 48 11.45 0.44 -2.10
N ASN A 49 12.56 -0.25 -1.81
CA ASN A 49 12.82 -0.71 -0.45
C ASN A 49 12.89 0.50 0.50
N GLY A 50 12.23 0.37 1.66
CA GLY A 50 12.12 1.46 2.64
C GLY A 50 11.10 2.54 2.30
N ALA A 51 10.35 2.43 1.20
CA ALA A 51 9.26 3.35 0.90
C ALA A 51 8.11 3.19 1.91
N VAL A 52 7.59 4.32 2.39
CA VAL A 52 6.42 4.35 3.28
C VAL A 52 5.32 5.19 2.64
N ALA A 53 4.12 4.62 2.54
CA ALA A 53 2.92 5.32 2.12
C ALA A 53 1.90 5.40 3.26
N ARG A 54 1.20 6.52 3.34
CA ARG A 54 -0.03 6.67 4.11
C ARG A 54 -1.22 6.53 3.18
N TYR A 55 -2.18 5.73 3.57
CA TYR A 55 -3.51 5.68 2.95
C TYR A 55 -4.54 6.29 3.90
N GLY A 56 -5.41 7.15 3.41
CA GLY A 56 -6.48 7.77 4.19
C GLY A 56 -7.39 8.62 3.31
N SER A 57 -8.68 8.70 3.66
CA SER A 57 -9.68 9.46 2.89
C SER A 57 -9.78 9.09 1.41
N GLY A 58 -9.45 7.85 1.04
CA GLY A 58 -9.44 7.40 -0.35
C GLY A 58 -8.19 7.79 -1.15
N GLU A 59 -7.19 8.39 -0.52
CA GLU A 59 -5.97 8.89 -1.16
C GLU A 59 -4.71 8.23 -0.60
N VAL A 60 -3.65 8.21 -1.42
CA VAL A 60 -2.33 7.69 -1.07
C VAL A 60 -1.31 8.83 -1.09
N GLY A 61 -0.62 9.03 0.02
CA GLY A 61 0.51 9.96 0.13
C GLY A 61 1.80 9.22 0.50
N TRP A 62 2.84 9.37 -0.32
CA TRP A 62 4.18 8.84 -0.01
C TRP A 62 4.87 9.76 1.00
N LEU A 63 5.29 9.21 2.15
CA LEU A 63 5.77 10.00 3.29
C LEU A 63 7.27 10.28 3.26
N ALA A 64 8.07 9.29 2.85
CA ALA A 64 9.50 9.42 2.58
C ALA A 64 10.02 8.05 2.14
N GLN A 65 11.17 8.04 1.47
CA GLN A 65 12.00 6.86 1.36
C GLN A 65 12.91 6.80 2.60
N LEU A 66 12.71 5.81 3.47
CA LEU A 66 13.67 5.54 4.54
C LEU A 66 14.93 4.93 3.92
N GLY A 67 15.89 5.77 3.54
CA GLY A 67 17.30 5.37 3.42
C GLY A 67 17.97 5.39 2.03
N LEU A 68 17.78 6.43 1.21
CA LEU A 68 18.74 6.76 0.13
C LEU A 68 19.34 8.17 0.22
N GLU A 69 18.97 8.97 1.22
CA GLU A 69 19.74 10.14 1.62
C GLU A 69 20.72 9.71 2.73
N GLY A 70 21.83 9.07 2.32
CA GLY A 70 23.03 8.92 3.16
C GLY A 70 23.60 10.31 3.50
N ARG A 71 24.15 10.54 4.69
CA ARG A 71 25.52 10.11 5.06
C ARG A 71 26.55 10.41 3.98
#